data_AF-A0A0K0E5W4-F1
#
_entry.id   AF-A0A0K0E5W4-F1
#
_cell.length_a   1.000
_cell.length_b   1.000
_cell.length_c   1.000
_cell.angle_alpha   90.00
_cell.angle_beta   90.00
_cell.angle_gamma   90.00
#
_symmetry.space_group_name_H-M   'P 1'
#
loop_
_entity.id
_entity.type
_entity.pdbx_description
1 polymer ?
#
loop_
_entity_poly.entity_id
_entity_poly.type
_entity_poly.pdbx_seq_one_letter_code
_entity_poly.pdbx_strand_id
1 'polypeptide(L)'
;MNFINNPDFIFDVPSQNYLNSSLTVIGQTLMDCFSTNPHPFSKESPSSKLLFAKEINRYRPYAMELFTQISSFPSITDKVFYNHINIVSQTVNECLSKTHAITELLNWIKGNALPLVEILNNDEGSIKYRLGEKLQQIVMCSIQDSEHIYATLN
;
A
#
# COMPACT_ATOMS: atom_id res chain seq x y z
N MET A 1 7.19 -6.28 7.29
CA MET A 1 8.18 -5.30 7.79
C MET A 1 7.53 -4.11 8.45
N ASN A 2 6.64 -3.37 7.76
CA ASN A 2 6.04 -2.15 8.30
C ASN A 2 5.36 -2.35 9.68
N PHE A 3 4.56 -3.40 9.83
CA PHE A 3 3.87 -3.71 11.08
C PHE A 3 4.78 -4.23 12.21
N ILE A 4 5.96 -4.76 11.88
CA ILE A 4 6.95 -5.19 12.90
C ILE A 4 7.67 -3.97 13.46
N ASN A 5 7.95 -3.00 12.60
CA ASN A 5 8.65 -1.77 12.97
C ASN A 5 7.72 -0.74 13.63
N ASN A 6 6.41 -0.82 13.37
CA ASN A 6 5.40 0.12 13.86
C ASN A 6 4.24 -0.65 14.52
N PRO A 7 4.42 -1.17 15.74
CA PRO A 7 3.40 -1.96 16.44
C PRO A 7 2.14 -1.14 16.80
N ASP A 8 2.29 0.18 16.91
CA ASP A 8 1.21 1.15 17.09
C ASP A 8 0.21 1.21 15.93
N PHE A 9 0.55 0.61 14.77
CA PHE A 9 -0.41 0.45 13.66
C PHE A 9 -1.43 -0.67 13.90
N ILE A 10 -1.16 -1.57 14.84
CA ILE A 10 -2.03 -2.73 15.14
C ILE A 10 -2.58 -2.63 16.56
N PHE A 11 -1.76 -2.17 17.50
CA PHE A 11 -2.09 -2.13 18.92
C PHE A 11 -2.24 -0.70 19.41
N ASP A 12 -3.13 -0.48 20.37
CA ASP A 12 -3.25 0.78 21.09
C ASP A 12 -2.09 0.95 22.09
N VAL A 13 -0.91 1.20 21.55
CA VAL A 13 0.34 1.42 22.30
C VAL A 13 0.99 2.71 21.81
N PRO A 14 1.59 3.51 22.71
CA PRO A 14 2.30 4.70 22.28
C PRO A 14 3.51 4.31 21.43
N SER A 15 3.86 5.14 20.44
CA SER A 15 5.09 4.95 19.69
C SER A 15 6.30 5.09 20.62
N GLN A 16 7.13 4.06 20.69
CA GLN A 16 8.28 3.99 21.58
C GLN A 16 9.57 4.07 20.77
N ASN A 17 10.03 5.31 20.51
CA ASN A 17 11.21 5.58 19.69
C ASN A 17 12.48 4.80 20.13
N TYR A 18 12.61 4.50 21.42
CA TYR A 18 13.73 3.74 21.94
C TYR A 18 13.72 2.25 21.53
N LEU A 19 12.56 1.70 21.16
CA LEU A 19 12.43 0.33 20.65
C LEU A 19 12.64 0.24 19.13
N ASN A 20 12.58 1.34 18.39
CA ASN A 20 12.63 1.34 16.93
C ASN A 20 13.90 0.63 16.40
N SER A 21 15.05 0.85 17.04
CA SER A 21 16.30 0.17 16.65
C SER A 21 16.23 -1.34 16.87
N SER A 22 15.68 -1.79 18.00
CA SER A 22 15.50 -3.22 18.29
C SER A 22 14.50 -3.87 17.33
N LEU A 23 13.37 -3.22 17.07
CA LEU A 23 12.35 -3.69 16.13
C LEU A 23 12.89 -3.77 14.70
N THR A 24 13.70 -2.78 14.29
CA THR A 24 14.36 -2.79 12.98
C THR A 24 15.32 -3.98 12.84
N VAL A 25 16.09 -4.29 13.89
CA VAL A 25 16.97 -5.47 13.90
C VAL A 25 16.15 -6.76 13.76
N ILE A 26 15.07 -6.90 14.54
CA ILE A 26 14.17 -8.07 14.47
C ILE A 26 13.56 -8.19 13.07
N GLY A 27 13.08 -7.08 12.52
CA GLY A 27 12.56 -7.04 11.16
C GLY A 27 13.60 -7.49 10.15
N GLN A 28 14.82 -6.94 10.21
CA GLN A 28 15.91 -7.29 9.29
C GLN A 28 16.27 -8.78 9.39
N THR A 29 16.34 -9.32 10.60
CA THR A 29 16.53 -10.75 10.84
C THR A 29 15.42 -11.58 10.20
N LEU A 30 14.16 -11.15 10.31
CA LEU A 30 13.05 -11.82 9.61
C LEU A 30 13.25 -11.78 8.09
N MET A 31 13.61 -10.65 7.50
CA MET A 31 13.91 -10.58 6.06
C MET A 31 15.03 -11.53 5.66
N ASP A 32 16.09 -11.65 6.47
CA ASP A 32 17.20 -12.56 6.22
C ASP A 32 16.77 -14.05 6.26
N CYS A 33 15.75 -14.40 7.05
CA CYS A 33 15.13 -15.73 7.05
C CYS A 33 14.39 -16.03 5.74
N PHE A 34 13.78 -15.02 5.12
CA PHE A 34 13.05 -15.16 3.84
C PHE A 34 13.95 -15.01 2.60
N SER A 35 15.24 -14.70 2.77
CA SER A 35 16.17 -14.57 1.64
C SER A 35 16.53 -15.93 1.04
N THR A 36 16.46 -16.02 -0.30
CA THR A 36 16.86 -17.19 -1.10
C THR A 36 18.38 -17.27 -1.32
N ASN A 37 19.11 -16.18 -1.12
CA ASN A 37 20.56 -16.09 -1.33
C ASN A 37 21.28 -15.81 0.00
N PRO A 38 21.70 -16.86 0.73
CA PRO A 38 22.45 -16.67 1.96
C PRO A 38 23.87 -16.17 1.64
N HIS A 39 24.18 -14.95 2.06
CA HIS A 39 25.57 -14.53 2.17
C HIS A 39 26.19 -15.24 3.38
N PRO A 40 27.38 -15.86 3.23
CA PRO A 40 28.10 -16.42 4.37
C PRO A 40 28.32 -15.34 5.43
N PHE A 41 28.08 -15.70 6.69
CA PHE A 41 28.38 -14.80 7.79
C PHE A 41 29.90 -14.63 7.88
N SER A 42 30.35 -13.38 7.84
CA SER A 42 31.76 -13.00 7.91
C SER A 42 32.00 -11.95 8.99
N LYS A 43 33.27 -11.63 9.30
CA LYS A 43 33.61 -10.63 10.31
C LYS A 43 33.17 -9.21 9.92
N GLU A 44 32.92 -9.00 8.64
CA GLU A 44 32.44 -7.75 8.04
C GLU A 44 30.90 -7.66 8.08
N SER A 45 30.21 -8.73 8.48
CA SER A 45 28.76 -8.71 8.64
C SER A 45 28.36 -7.83 9.83
N PRO A 46 27.24 -7.08 9.74
CA PRO A 46 26.75 -6.27 10.85
C PRO A 46 26.56 -7.10 12.13
N SER A 47 26.91 -6.53 13.30
CA SER A 47 26.82 -7.25 14.59
C SER A 47 25.42 -7.78 14.88
N SER A 48 24.37 -7.04 14.50
CA SER A 48 22.98 -7.46 14.61
C SER A 48 22.67 -8.71 13.79
N LYS A 49 23.29 -8.87 12.62
CA LYS A 49 23.13 -10.05 11.76
C LYS A 49 23.87 -11.26 12.33
N LEU A 50 25.06 -11.04 12.90
CA LEU A 50 25.82 -12.08 13.59
C LEU A 50 25.10 -12.58 14.85
N LEU A 51 24.43 -11.68 15.58
CA LEU A 51 23.64 -12.01 16.77
C LEU A 51 22.56 -13.05 16.49
N PHE A 52 21.92 -12.98 15.32
CA PHE A 52 20.83 -13.87 14.92
C PHE A 52 21.23 -14.91 13.85
N ALA A 53 22.53 -15.10 13.59
CA ALA A 53 22.99 -15.97 12.52
C ALA A 53 22.47 -17.42 12.65
N LYS A 54 22.40 -17.92 13.89
CA LYS A 54 21.89 -19.26 14.20
C LYS A 54 20.40 -19.37 13.92
N GLU A 55 19.61 -18.40 14.34
CA GLU A 55 18.16 -18.33 14.14
C GLU A 55 17.83 -18.20 12.66
N ILE A 56 18.56 -17.35 11.93
CA ILE A 56 18.40 -17.18 10.48
C ILE A 56 18.57 -18.50 9.74
N ASN A 57 19.64 -19.23 10.04
CA ASN A 57 19.88 -20.55 9.42
C ASN A 57 18.83 -21.59 9.82
N ARG A 58 18.31 -21.51 11.04
CA ARG A 58 17.27 -22.41 11.54
C ARG A 58 15.91 -22.14 10.87
N TYR A 59 15.52 -20.88 10.68
CA TYR A 59 14.18 -20.52 10.23
C TYR A 59 14.03 -20.47 8.70
N ARG A 60 15.12 -20.28 7.95
CA ARG A 60 15.07 -20.22 6.49
C ARG A 60 14.39 -21.43 5.82
N PRO A 61 14.64 -22.70 6.22
CA PRO A 61 13.94 -23.84 5.64
C PRO A 61 12.42 -23.75 5.81
N TYR A 62 11.94 -23.33 7.00
CA TYR A 62 10.51 -23.15 7.25
C TYR A 62 9.91 -22.01 6.41
N ALA A 63 10.67 -20.92 6.21
CA ALA A 63 10.24 -19.83 5.35
C ALA A 63 10.08 -20.27 3.88
N MET A 64 10.97 -21.14 3.39
CA MET A 64 10.87 -21.70 2.03
C MET A 64 9.75 -22.75 1.93
N GLU A 65 9.56 -23.55 2.98
CA GLU A 65 8.47 -24.52 3.07
C GLU A 65 7.11 -23.83 3.01
N LEU A 66 6.95 -22.68 3.67
CA LEU A 66 5.72 -21.89 3.61
C LEU A 66 5.32 -21.57 2.17
N PHE A 67 6.24 -21.10 1.32
CA PHE A 67 5.92 -20.81 -0.09
C PHE A 67 5.63 -22.08 -0.89
N THR A 68 6.28 -23.20 -0.55
CA THR A 68 6.03 -24.50 -1.17
C THR A 68 4.64 -25.02 -0.80
N GLN A 69 4.22 -24.84 0.45
CA GLN A 69 2.87 -25.17 0.89
C GLN A 69 1.83 -24.27 0.22
N ILE A 70 2.08 -22.96 0.14
CA ILE A 70 1.18 -22.02 -0.54
C ILE A 70 0.99 -22.39 -2.01
N SER A 71 2.06 -22.74 -2.72
CA SER A 71 1.99 -23.11 -4.14
C SER A 71 1.33 -24.47 -4.38
N SER A 72 1.30 -25.34 -3.37
CA SER A 72 0.62 -26.63 -3.43
C SER A 72 -0.91 -26.54 -3.29
N PHE A 73 -1.45 -25.41 -2.83
CA PHE A 73 -2.90 -25.24 -2.69
C PHE A 73 -3.60 -25.16 -4.06
N PRO A 74 -4.86 -25.61 -4.14
CA PRO A 74 -5.65 -25.50 -5.37
C PRO A 74 -5.84 -24.03 -5.75
N SER A 75 -5.89 -23.77 -7.06
CA SER A 75 -6.12 -22.43 -7.59
C SER A 75 -7.46 -21.86 -7.11
N ILE A 76 -7.44 -20.59 -6.73
CA ILE A 76 -8.64 -19.86 -6.33
C ILE A 76 -9.44 -19.52 -7.59
N THR A 77 -10.73 -19.88 -7.62
CA THR A 77 -11.62 -19.50 -8.72
C THR A 77 -12.05 -18.05 -8.61
N ASP A 78 -12.34 -17.42 -9.75
CA ASP A 78 -12.84 -16.03 -9.81
C ASP A 78 -14.06 -15.82 -8.91
N LYS A 79 -15.00 -16.79 -8.90
CA LYS A 79 -16.19 -16.73 -8.05
C LYS A 79 -15.84 -16.62 -6.57
N VAL A 80 -14.89 -17.44 -6.10
CA VAL A 80 -14.45 -17.41 -4.69
C VAL A 80 -13.73 -16.10 -4.39
N PHE A 81 -12.86 -15.65 -5.29
CA PHE A 81 -12.14 -14.39 -5.16
C PHE A 81 -13.09 -13.19 -5.06
N TYR A 82 -14.03 -13.04 -6.00
CA TYR A 82 -14.99 -11.94 -6.00
C TYR A 82 -15.92 -11.98 -4.79
N ASN A 83 -16.35 -13.15 -4.35
CA ASN A 83 -17.15 -13.28 -3.13
C ASN A 83 -16.37 -12.81 -1.90
N HIS A 84 -15.11 -13.20 -1.77
CA HIS A 84 -14.25 -12.77 -0.67
C HIS A 84 -14.03 -11.25 -0.69
N ILE A 85 -13.71 -10.67 -1.85
CA ILE A 85 -13.53 -9.22 -2.01
C ILE A 85 -14.81 -8.46 -1.64
N ASN A 86 -15.99 -8.95 -2.06
CA ASN A 86 -17.26 -8.32 -1.72
C ASN A 86 -17.51 -8.31 -0.20
N ILE A 87 -17.23 -9.42 0.50
CA ILE A 87 -17.34 -9.51 1.97
C ILE A 87 -16.42 -8.47 2.63
N VAL A 88 -15.15 -8.42 2.23
CA VAL A 88 -14.19 -7.44 2.77
C VAL A 88 -14.63 -6.01 2.49
N SER A 89 -15.13 -5.74 1.28
CA SER A 89 -15.61 -4.40 0.90
C SER A 89 -16.76 -3.94 1.78
N GLN A 90 -17.66 -4.84 2.19
CA GLN A 90 -18.77 -4.51 3.07
C GLN A 90 -18.28 -4.16 4.48
N THR A 91 -17.30 -4.91 5.01
CA THR A 91 -16.71 -4.66 6.33
C THR A 91 -16.00 -3.30 6.42
N VAL A 92 -15.35 -2.86 5.34
CA VAL A 92 -14.54 -1.62 5.35
C VAL A 92 -15.37 -0.38 4.96
N ASN A 93 -16.56 -0.56 4.38
CA ASN A 93 -17.36 0.53 3.81
C ASN A 93 -17.72 1.63 4.80
N GLU A 94 -17.81 1.31 6.10
CA GLU A 94 -18.17 2.25 7.15
C GLU A 94 -16.96 3.01 7.74
N CYS A 95 -15.73 2.52 7.53
CA CYS A 95 -14.52 3.09 8.12
C CYS A 95 -13.84 4.14 7.22
N LEU A 96 -14.13 4.15 5.92
CA LEU A 96 -13.48 5.05 4.97
C LEU A 96 -14.37 6.24 4.62
N SER A 97 -13.90 7.45 4.92
CA SER A 97 -14.52 8.65 4.38
C SER A 97 -14.22 8.79 2.87
N LYS A 98 -15.09 8.21 2.04
CA LYS A 98 -15.00 8.29 0.57
C LYS A 98 -14.92 9.73 0.07
N THR A 99 -15.66 10.65 0.69
CA THR A 99 -15.67 12.07 0.30
C THR A 99 -14.28 12.69 0.44
N HIS A 100 -13.66 12.61 1.62
CA HIS A 100 -12.30 13.12 1.83
C HIS A 100 -11.28 12.50 0.86
N ALA A 101 -11.31 11.18 0.64
CA ALA A 101 -10.40 10.52 -0.30
C ALA A 101 -10.58 11.02 -1.74
N ILE A 102 -11.84 11.19 -2.19
CA ILE A 102 -12.15 11.72 -3.52
C ILE A 102 -11.70 13.17 -3.64
N THR A 103 -11.91 14.00 -2.62
CA THR A 103 -11.46 15.39 -2.61
C THR A 103 -9.94 15.50 -2.77
N GLU A 104 -9.17 14.72 -2.01
CA GLU A 104 -7.71 14.72 -2.11
C GLU A 104 -7.23 14.24 -3.49
N LEU A 105 -7.86 13.19 -4.03
CA LEU A 105 -7.56 12.72 -5.39
C LEU A 105 -7.88 13.80 -6.44
N LEU A 106 -9.02 14.49 -6.32
CA LEU A 106 -9.40 15.58 -7.22
C LEU A 106 -8.42 16.76 -7.13
N ASN A 107 -7.95 17.09 -5.93
CA ASN A 107 -6.93 18.13 -5.73
C ASN A 107 -5.64 17.78 -6.48
N TRP A 108 -5.19 16.52 -6.39
CA TRP A 108 -4.03 16.06 -7.16
C TRP A 108 -4.28 16.08 -8.67
N ILE A 109 -5.46 15.64 -9.12
CA ILE A 109 -5.86 15.64 -10.53
C ILE A 109 -5.86 17.06 -11.10
N LYS A 110 -6.38 18.06 -10.37
CA LYS A 110 -6.40 19.47 -10.81
C LYS A 110 -4.99 19.97 -11.17
N GLY A 111 -3.99 19.63 -10.36
CA GLY A 111 -2.59 20.00 -10.61
C GLY A 111 -1.94 19.26 -11.78
N ASN A 112 -2.52 18.15 -12.22
CA ASN A 112 -1.97 17.26 -13.26
C ASN A 112 -2.93 17.09 -14.46
N ALA A 113 -3.97 17.93 -14.57
CA ALA A 113 -5.07 17.69 -15.50
C ALA A 113 -4.62 17.72 -16.97
N LEU A 114 -3.77 18.68 -17.35
CA LEU A 114 -3.29 18.83 -18.72
C LEU A 114 -2.54 17.59 -19.25
N PRO A 115 -1.47 17.10 -18.59
CA PRO A 115 -0.77 15.91 -19.06
C PRO A 115 -1.65 14.65 -19.01
N LEU A 116 -2.55 14.54 -18.03
CA LEU A 116 -3.48 13.40 -17.95
C LEU A 116 -4.45 13.38 -19.14
N VAL A 117 -5.01 14.53 -19.51
CA VAL A 117 -5.91 14.63 -20.67
C VAL A 117 -5.18 14.33 -21.97
N GLU A 118 -3.94 14.79 -22.12
CA GLU A 118 -3.13 14.47 -23.30
C GLU A 118 -2.90 12.96 -23.43
N ILE A 119 -2.55 12.28 -22.33
CA ILE A 119 -2.40 10.82 -22.32
C ILE A 119 -3.72 10.14 -22.70
N LEU A 120 -4.85 10.57 -22.13
CA LEU A 120 -6.18 10.02 -22.43
C LEU A 120 -6.63 10.27 -23.87
N ASN A 121 -6.16 11.35 -24.50
CA ASN A 121 -6.47 11.68 -25.89
C ASN A 121 -5.55 10.98 -26.90
N ASN A 122 -4.46 10.36 -26.44
CA ASN A 122 -3.54 9.59 -27.26
C ASN A 122 -3.79 8.06 -27.16
N ASP A 123 -4.62 7.61 -26.23
CA ASP A 123 -5.00 6.21 -26.06
C ASP A 123 -6.32 5.89 -26.78
N GLU A 124 -6.30 4.96 -27.74
CA GLU A 124 -7.48 4.61 -28.56
C GLU A 124 -8.68 4.14 -27.73
N GLY A 125 -8.43 3.41 -26.64
CA GLY A 125 -9.48 2.97 -25.72
C GLY A 125 -10.15 4.14 -25.00
N SER A 126 -9.35 5.09 -24.54
CA SER A 126 -9.79 6.28 -23.81
C SER A 126 -10.53 7.27 -24.71
N ILE A 127 -10.10 7.43 -25.97
CA ILE A 127 -10.79 8.22 -26.99
C ILE A 127 -12.19 7.66 -27.25
N LYS A 128 -12.31 6.33 -27.42
CA LYS A 128 -13.60 5.65 -27.65
C LYS A 128 -14.63 5.97 -26.57
N TYR A 129 -14.20 6.11 -25.32
CA TYR A 129 -15.08 6.42 -24.18
C TYR A 129 -15.07 7.89 -23.75
N ARG A 130 -14.38 8.75 -24.51
CA ARG A 130 -14.23 10.20 -24.27
C ARG A 130 -13.74 10.52 -22.85
N LEU A 131 -12.76 9.74 -22.37
CA LEU A 131 -12.29 9.88 -20.99
C LEU A 131 -11.56 11.20 -20.75
N GLY A 132 -10.83 11.72 -21.74
CA GLY A 132 -10.18 13.03 -21.66
C GLY A 132 -11.18 14.17 -21.45
N GLU A 133 -12.26 14.21 -22.25
CA GLU A 133 -13.34 15.19 -22.11
C GLU A 133 -14.04 15.09 -20.75
N LYS A 134 -14.34 13.87 -20.28
CA LYS A 134 -14.94 13.66 -18.96
C LYS A 134 -14.04 14.16 -17.83
N LEU A 135 -12.74 13.93 -17.93
CA LEU A 135 -11.78 14.42 -16.94
C LEU A 135 -11.74 15.95 -16.92
N GLN A 136 -11.73 16.60 -18.09
CA GLN A 136 -11.81 18.05 -18.18
C GLN A 136 -13.09 18.59 -17.51
N GLN A 137 -14.24 17.97 -17.76
CA GLN A 137 -15.51 18.37 -17.14
C GLN A 137 -15.47 18.25 -15.62
N ILE A 138 -14.95 17.13 -15.09
CA ILE A 138 -14.81 16.91 -13.64
C ILE A 138 -13.92 17.99 -13.02
N VAL A 139 -12.79 18.31 -13.65
CA VAL A 139 -11.87 19.35 -13.18
C VAL A 139 -12.55 20.72 -13.18
N MET A 140 -13.25 21.08 -14.25
CA MET A 140 -13.96 22.37 -14.36
C MET A 140 -15.05 22.52 -13.29
N CYS A 141 -15.90 21.51 -13.09
CA CYS A 141 -16.95 21.55 -12.06
C CYS A 141 -16.36 21.66 -10.65
N SER A 142 -15.25 20.98 -10.38
CA SER A 142 -14.61 20.98 -9.07
C SER A 142 -13.89 22.29 -8.70
N ILE A 143 -13.75 23.26 -9.62
CA ILE A 143 -13.16 24.59 -9.37
C ILE A 143 -14.21 25.61 -8.91
N GLN A 144 -15.50 25.37 -9.18
CA GLN A 144 -16.58 26.35 -8.96
C GLN A 144 -17.06 26.49 -7.50
N ASP A 145 -16.65 25.61 -6.58
CA ASP A 145 -17.20 25.56 -5.22
C ASP A 145 -16.50 26.45 -4.16
N SER A 146 -15.50 27.25 -4.53
CA SER A 146 -14.70 27.99 -3.53
C SER A 146 -15.01 29.48 -3.34
N GLU A 147 -15.91 30.12 -4.12
CA GLU A 147 -16.06 31.59 -4.08
C GLU A 147 -17.48 32.18 -3.95
N HIS A 148 -18.53 31.39 -3.69
CA HIS A 148 -19.90 31.94 -3.70
C HIS A 148 -20.67 32.02 -2.37
N ILE A 149 -20.05 31.75 -1.21
CA ILE A 149 -20.77 31.86 0.09
C ILE A 149 -20.52 33.19 0.84
N TYR A 150 -19.53 34.02 0.45
CA TYR A 150 -19.24 35.28 1.18
C TYR A 150 -19.75 36.57 0.52
N ALA A 151 -20.45 36.51 -0.61
CA ALA A 151 -20.83 37.72 -1.37
C ALA A 151 -22.26 38.27 -1.11
N THR A 152 -22.97 37.82 -0.07
CA THR A 152 -24.34 38.35 0.24
C THR A 152 -24.58 38.77 1.69
N LEU A 153 -23.52 39.06 2.45
CA LEU A 153 -23.64 39.75 3.74
C LEU A 153 -22.80 41.03 3.73
N ASN A 154 -23.34 42.08 3.11
CA ASN A 154 -23.22 43.50 3.49
C ASN A 154 -24.15 44.36 2.65
#